data_AF-A0A7V8SWQ1-F1
#
_entry.id   AF-A0A7V8SWQ1-F1
#
_cell.length_a   1.000
_cell.length_b   1.000
_cell.length_c   1.000
_cell.angle_alpha   90.00
_cell.angle_beta   90.00
_cell.angle_gamma   90.00
#
_symmetry.space_group_name_H-M   'P 1'
#
loop_
_entity.id
_entity.type
_entity.pdbx_description
1 polymer ?
#
loop_
_entity_poly.entity_id
_entity_poly.type
_entity_poly.pdbx_seq_one_letter_code
_entity_poly.pdbx_strand_id
1 'polypeptide(L)' 'YPALHRMEQQGWVRAEWGKTEKNRDARFYSLTARGRKQLMQEKESWRRLTAGVARVIRYA' A
#
# COMPACT_ATOMS: atom_id res chain seq x y z
N TYR A 1 5.54 -9.67 -8.97
CA TYR A 1 5.52 -8.28 -8.46
C TYR A 1 6.37 -8.17 -7.18
N PRO A 2 7.60 -7.67 -7.27
CA PRO A 2 8.53 -7.64 -6.13
C PRO A 2 8.09 -6.71 -4.99
N ALA A 3 7.30 -5.67 -5.26
CA ALA A 3 6.73 -4.80 -4.22
C ALA A 3 5.64 -5.52 -3.39
N LEU A 4 4.69 -6.20 -4.06
CA LEU A 4 3.64 -6.98 -3.40
C LEU A 4 4.22 -8.12 -2.56
N HIS A 5 5.24 -8.80 -3.06
CA HIS A 5 5.88 -9.89 -2.31
C HIS A 5 6.63 -9.38 -1.06
N ARG A 6 7.25 -8.20 -1.13
CA ARG A 6 7.80 -7.54 0.06
C ARG A 6 6.71 -7.16 1.06
N MET A 7 5.58 -6.63 0.60
CA MET A 7 4.45 -6.29 1.47
C MET A 7 3.84 -7.53 2.14
N GLU A 8 3.83 -8.66 1.44
CA GLU A 8 3.41 -9.97 1.96
C GLU A 8 4.40 -10.49 3.03
N GLN A 9 5.71 -10.46 2.76
CA GLN A 9 6.75 -10.84 3.71
C GLN A 9 6.75 -9.96 4.98
N GLN A 10 6.44 -8.67 4.84
CA GLN A 10 6.30 -7.73 5.96
C GLN A 10 4.97 -7.88 6.72
N GLY A 11 4.09 -8.78 6.27
CA GLY A 11 2.77 -9.03 6.87
C GLY A 11 1.79 -7.87 6.70
N TRP A 12 2.03 -6.96 5.75
CA TRP A 12 1.15 -5.82 5.47
C TRP A 12 -0.03 -6.19 4.58
N VAL A 13 0.16 -7.20 3.73
CA VAL A 13 -0.85 -7.68 2.78
C VAL A 13 -0.97 -9.20 2.93
N ARG A 14 -2.19 -9.71 2.87
CA ARG A 14 -2.47 -11.14 2.79
C ARG A 14 -2.86 -11.48 1.35
N ALA A 15 -2.25 -12.53 0.79
CA ALA A 15 -2.67 -13.09 -0.48
C ALA A 15 -3.63 -14.26 -0.23
N GLU A 16 -4.81 -14.22 -0.85
CA GLU A 16 -5.78 -15.31 -0.85
C GLU A 16 -6.07 -15.72 -2.29
N TRP A 17 -6.09 -17.03 -2.54
CA TRP A 17 -6.50 -17.56 -3.83
C TRP A 17 -8.02 -17.57 -3.89
N GLY A 18 -8.57 -16.85 -4.85
CA GLY A 18 -10.00 -16.80 -5.09
C GLY A 18 -10.31 -17.13 -6.55
N LYS A 19 -11.48 -17.72 -6.78
CA LYS A 19 -12.00 -17.88 -8.13
C LYS A 19 -12.70 -16.58 -8.52
N THR A 20 -12.23 -15.96 -9.59
CA THR A 20 -12.96 -14.85 -10.21
C THR A 20 -14.26 -15.36 -10.80
N GLU A 21 -15.22 -14.46 -11.03
CA GLU A 21 -16.53 -14.75 -11.62
C GLU A 21 -16.44 -15.46 -12.99
N LYS A 22 -15.29 -15.34 -13.67
CA LYS A 22 -14.96 -16.05 -14.91
C LYS A 22 -14.20 -17.37 -14.71
N ASN A 23 -14.26 -17.95 -13.52
CA ASN A 23 -13.63 -19.22 -13.15
C ASN A 23 -12.10 -19.24 -13.35
N ARG A 24 -11.45 -18.06 -13.27
CA ARG A 24 -9.98 -17.94 -13.30
C ARG A 24 -9.47 -17.79 -11.88
N ASP A 25 -8.42 -18.53 -11.55
CA ASP A 25 -7.71 -18.37 -10.29
C ASP A 25 -6.99 -17.02 -10.29
N ALA A 26 -7.39 -16.15 -9.36
CA ALA A 26 -6.72 -14.88 -9.13
C ALA A 26 -6.23 -14.83 -7.68
N ARG A 27 -5.04 -14.24 -7.50
CA ARG A 27 -4.55 -13.85 -6.18
C ARG A 27 -5.20 -12.54 -5.77
N PHE A 28 -6.05 -12.59 -4.76
CA PHE A 28 -6.62 -11.43 -4.11
C PHE A 28 -5.69 -10.98 -2.99
N TYR A 29 -5.28 -9.72 -3.06
CA TYR A 29 -4.40 -9.11 -2.06
C TYR A 29 -5.23 -8.20 -1.16
N SER A 30 -5.31 -8.54 0.12
CA SER A 30 -6.08 -7.80 1.11
C SER A 30 -5.16 -7.15 2.13
N LEU A 31 -5.44 -5.89 2.49
CA LEU A 31 -4.64 -5.20 3.51
C LEU A 31 -4.92 -5.77 4.90
N THR A 32 -3.87 -6.17 5.60
CA THR A 32 -3.98 -6.64 7.00
C THR A 32 -4.14 -5.47 7.96
N ALA A 33 -4.53 -5.72 9.21
CA ALA A 33 -4.59 -4.68 10.24
C ALA A 33 -3.23 -3.99 10.45
N ARG A 34 -2.13 -4.75 10.39
CA ARG A 34 -0.75 -4.22 10.45
C ARG A 34 -0.43 -3.36 9.23
N GLY A 35 -0.81 -3.82 8.03
CA GLY A 35 -0.66 -3.02 6.80
C GLY A 35 -1.44 -1.71 6.85
N ARG A 36 -2.64 -1.68 7.46
CA ARG A 36 -3.42 -0.44 7.61
C ARG A 36 -2.73 0.56 8.52
N LYS A 37 -2.18 0.10 9.65
CA LYS A 37 -1.40 0.94 10.56
C LYS A 37 -0.15 1.50 9.88
N GLN A 38 0.60 0.68 9.15
CA GLN A 38 1.76 1.15 8.39
C GLN A 38 1.34 2.16 7.32
N LEU A 39 0.30 1.86 6.55
CA LEU A 39 -0.20 2.74 5.48
C LEU A 39 -0.58 4.12 6.03
N MET A 40 -1.16 4.18 7.23
CA MET A 40 -1.44 5.46 7.89
C MET A 40 -0.17 6.26 8.18
N GLN A 41 0.85 5.64 8.77
CA GLN A 41 2.12 6.30 9.07
C GLN A 41 2.82 6.78 7.80
N GLU A 42 2.85 5.92 6.77
CA GLU A 42 3.44 6.23 5.47
C GLU A 42 2.70 7.41 4.81
N LYS A 43 1.36 7.42 4.85
CA LYS A 43 0.55 8.54 4.35
C LYS A 43 0.83 9.84 5.09
N GLU A 44 0.99 9.79 6.41
CA GLU A 44 1.29 10.98 7.21
C GLU A 44 2.67 11.53 6.87
N SER A 45 3.67 10.65 6.73
CA SER A 45 5.02 11.01 6.30
C SER A 45 5.00 11.64 4.89
N TRP A 46 4.29 11.00 3.96
CA TRP A 46 4.10 11.51 2.60
C TRP A 46 3.42 12.88 2.57
N ARG A 47 2.40 13.09 3.42
CA ARG A 47 1.71 14.38 3.54
C ARG A 47 2.66 15.47 4.06
N ARG A 48 3.53 15.16 5.03
CA ARG A 48 4.54 16.13 5.51
C ARG A 48 5.54 16.50 4.42
N LEU A 49 6.04 15.49 3.70
CA LEU A 49 6.99 15.67 2.60
C LEU A 49 6.41 16.53 1.47
N THR A 50 5.21 16.16 1.00
CA THR A 50 4.52 16.90 -0.06
C THR A 50 4.12 18.30 0.38
N ALA A 51 3.73 18.50 1.65
CA ALA A 51 3.48 19.85 2.18
C ALA A 51 4.74 20.72 2.20
N GLY A 52 5.91 20.15 2.52
CA GLY A 52 7.20 20.86 2.44
C GLY A 52 7.55 21.26 1.01
N VAL A 53 7.48 20.29 0.08
CA VAL A 53 7.72 20.55 -1.36
C VAL A 53 6.74 21.58 -1.92
N ALA A 54 5.46 21.48 -1.56
CA ALA A 54 4.43 22.43 -1.99
C ALA A 54 4.68 23.85 -1.46
N ARG A 55 5.30 24.01 -0.28
CA ARG A 55 5.73 25.34 0.20
C ARG A 55 6.89 25.87 -0.63
N VAL A 56 7.89 25.05 -0.93
CA VAL A 56 9.04 25.48 -1.76
C VAL A 56 8.57 25.93 -3.13
N ILE A 57 7.71 25.14 -3.79
CA ILE A 57 7.16 25.48 -5.12
C ILE A 57 6.30 26.75 -5.08
N ARG A 58 5.57 27.02 -3.99
CA ARG A 58 4.72 28.22 -3.86
C ARG A 58 5.51 29.53 -3.74
N TYR A 59 6.76 29.46 -3.26
CA TYR A 59 7.64 30.62 -3.10
C TYR A 59 8.70 30.73 -4.22
N ALA A 60 8.61 29.89 -5.26
CA ALA A 60 9.40 29.98 -6.49
C ALA A 60 8.55 30.61 -7.60
#